data_AF-A0A2K4ISI0-F1
#
_entry.id   AF-A0A2K4ISI0-F1
#
_cell.length_a   1.000
_cell.length_b   1.000
_cell.length_c   1.000
_cell.angle_alpha   90.00
_cell.angle_beta   90.00
_cell.angle_gamma   90.00
#
_symmetry.space_group_name_H-M   'P 1'
#
loop_
_entity.id
_entity.type
_entity.pdbx_description
1 polymer ?
#
loop_
_entity_poly.entity_id
_entity_poly.type
_entity_poly.pdbx_seq_one_letter_code
_entity_poly.pdbx_strand_id
1 'polypeptide(L)'
;MSERQEILDVLDKFLGDIHEEASRRLGIVLKRNYGHYEYSGDKFSAYVTFLPGEVELVFDGEEIDAGNFIVYLDLCTSGGEVLGRGIVSASGSSAEIRVVLASSRESVITQLLTFLDN
;
A
#
# COMPACT_ATOMS: atom_id res chain seq x y z
N MET A 1 -9.45 12.80 15.23
CA MET A 1 -9.09 12.79 13.80
C MET A 1 -10.33 12.42 13.01
N SER A 2 -10.40 12.70 11.71
CA SER A 2 -11.47 12.14 10.88
C SER A 2 -11.17 10.67 10.59
N GLU A 3 -12.21 9.86 10.41
CA GLU A 3 -12.06 8.43 10.04
C GLU A 3 -11.25 8.26 8.75
N ARG A 4 -11.39 9.22 7.82
CA ARG A 4 -10.58 9.29 6.60
C ARG A 4 -9.08 9.47 6.87
N GLN A 5 -8.70 10.35 7.79
CA GLN A 5 -7.29 10.49 8.17
C GLN A 5 -6.77 9.20 8.82
N GLU A 6 -7.61 8.54 9.62
CA GLU A 6 -7.23 7.29 10.30
C GLU A 6 -6.96 6.14 9.31
N ILE A 7 -7.76 6.00 8.24
CA ILE A 7 -7.46 5.00 7.20
C ILE A 7 -6.19 5.36 6.42
N LEU A 8 -5.97 6.62 6.07
CA LEU A 8 -4.74 7.05 5.40
C LEU A 8 -3.51 6.74 6.27
N ASP A 9 -3.57 7.02 7.57
CA ASP A 9 -2.50 6.69 8.53
C ASP A 9 -2.25 5.17 8.62
N VAL A 10 -3.30 4.35 8.50
CA VAL A 10 -3.18 2.88 8.44
C VAL A 10 -2.43 2.44 7.19
N LEU A 11 -2.80 2.98 6.03
CA LEU A 11 -2.18 2.64 4.74
C LEU A 11 -0.73 3.11 4.67
N ASP A 12 -0.47 4.37 5.02
CA ASP A 12 0.88 4.96 5.02
C ASP A 12 1.80 4.19 5.97
N LYS A 13 1.31 3.82 7.16
CA LYS A 13 2.07 3.00 8.09
C LYS A 13 2.40 1.63 7.49
N PHE A 14 1.43 0.96 6.87
CA PHE A 14 1.67 -0.34 6.25
C PHE A 14 2.73 -0.24 5.14
N LEU A 15 2.62 0.74 4.23
CA LEU A 15 3.59 0.95 3.16
C LEU A 15 5.00 1.25 3.71
N GLY A 16 5.10 2.05 4.77
CA GLY A 16 6.35 2.30 5.50
C GLY A 16 6.94 1.02 6.10
N ASP A 17 6.12 0.22 6.78
CA ASP A 17 6.52 -1.05 7.40
C ASP A 17 6.98 -2.08 6.33
N ILE A 18 6.40 -2.07 5.12
CA ILE A 18 6.85 -2.89 3.98
C ILE A 18 8.22 -2.40 3.48
N HIS A 19 8.41 -1.09 3.37
CA HIS A 19 9.67 -0.52 2.90
C HIS A 19 10.85 -0.83 3.82
N GLU A 20 10.67 -0.69 5.13
CA GLU A 20 11.70 -1.02 6.11
C GLU A 20 12.07 -2.50 6.04
N GLU A 21 11.08 -3.36 5.89
CA GLU A 21 11.26 -4.81 5.82
C GLU A 21 11.94 -5.26 4.52
N ALA A 22 11.52 -4.72 3.37
CA ALA A 22 12.13 -5.02 2.08
C ALA A 22 13.60 -4.56 2.06
N SER A 23 13.88 -3.35 2.56
CA SER A 23 15.25 -2.85 2.72
C SER A 23 16.10 -3.78 3.58
N ARG A 24 15.56 -4.24 4.72
CA ARG A 24 16.25 -5.17 5.60
C ARG A 24 16.55 -6.51 4.93
N ARG A 25 15.60 -7.07 4.16
CA ARG A 25 15.76 -8.37 3.48
C ARG A 25 16.76 -8.33 2.33
N LEU A 26 16.82 -7.22 1.59
CA LEU A 26 17.80 -7.02 0.51
C LEU A 26 19.18 -6.59 1.03
N GLY A 27 19.31 -6.26 2.31
CA GLY A 27 20.57 -5.76 2.88
C GLY A 27 20.99 -4.38 2.36
N ILE A 28 20.05 -3.61 1.80
CA ILE A 28 20.26 -2.26 1.26
C ILE A 28 19.18 -1.31 1.76
N VAL A 29 19.47 -0.01 1.82
CA VAL A 29 18.43 0.99 2.07
C VAL A 29 17.79 1.37 0.73
N LEU A 30 16.59 0.86 0.46
CA LEU A 30 15.84 1.26 -0.74
C LEU A 30 15.51 2.74 -0.64
N LYS A 31 15.74 3.49 -1.71
CA LYS A 31 15.17 4.83 -1.82
C LYS A 31 13.67 4.69 -2.05
N ARG A 32 12.89 5.62 -1.48
CA ARG A 32 11.44 5.63 -1.64
C ARG A 32 10.90 7.00 -2.01
N ASN A 33 9.83 7.01 -2.79
CA ASN A 33 8.92 8.14 -2.93
C ASN A 33 7.56 7.71 -2.39
N TYR A 34 6.91 8.55 -1.59
CA TYR A 34 5.61 8.23 -1.01
C TYR A 34 4.65 9.39 -1.23
N GLY A 35 3.37 9.08 -1.35
CA GLY A 35 2.34 10.08 -1.43
C GLY A 35 0.96 9.48 -1.25
N HIS A 36 0.00 10.35 -1.01
CA HIS A 36 -1.41 10.02 -1.11
C HIS A 36 -2.11 11.09 -1.92
N TYR A 37 -3.19 10.70 -2.58
CA TYR A 37 -4.05 11.59 -3.34
C TYR A 37 -5.47 11.44 -2.85
N GLU A 38 -6.11 12.57 -2.56
CA GLU A 38 -7.56 12.62 -2.38
C GLU A 38 -8.18 13.07 -3.69
N TYR A 39 -9.17 12.32 -4.16
CA TYR A 39 -9.92 12.66 -5.37
C TYR A 39 -11.24 13.34 -4.98
N SER A 40 -11.89 13.98 -5.95
CA SER A 40 -13.26 14.46 -5.73
C SER A 40 -14.18 13.30 -5.37
N GLY A 41 -14.89 13.43 -4.24
CA GLY A 41 -15.80 12.41 -3.72
C GLY A 41 -15.20 11.62 -2.56
N ASP A 42 -15.55 10.35 -2.46
CA ASP A 42 -15.18 9.46 -1.34
C ASP A 42 -13.96 8.58 -1.63
N LYS A 43 -13.18 8.93 -2.67
CA LYS A 43 -12.06 8.14 -3.16
C LYS A 43 -10.71 8.71 -2.77
N PHE A 44 -9.76 7.84 -2.49
CA PHE A 44 -8.40 8.17 -2.12
C PHE A 44 -7.42 7.13 -2.63
N SER A 45 -6.15 7.49 -2.71
CA SER A 45 -5.05 6.58 -3.06
C SER A 45 -3.85 6.87 -2.17
N ALA A 46 -3.08 5.84 -1.83
CA ALA A 46 -1.82 5.95 -1.10
C ALA A 46 -0.79 5.03 -1.75
N TYR A 47 0.43 5.50 -1.97
CA TYR A 47 1.42 4.73 -2.71
C TYR A 47 2.84 4.92 -2.17
N VAL A 48 3.68 3.93 -2.48
CA VAL A 48 5.13 4.00 -2.30
C VAL A 48 5.85 3.42 -3.51
N THR A 49 6.78 4.18 -4.05
CA THR A 49 7.70 3.79 -5.12
C THR A 49 9.04 3.37 -4.54
N PHE A 50 9.57 2.23 -4.96
CA PHE A 50 10.86 1.67 -4.57
C PHE A 50 11.89 1.87 -5.68
N LEU A 51 13.04 2.45 -5.36
CA LEU A 51 14.12 2.75 -6.31
C LEU A 51 15.40 1.96 -6.00
N PRO A 52 16.18 1.56 -7.03
CA PRO A 52 16.05 1.91 -8.45
C PRO A 52 15.12 1.02 -9.27
N GLY A 53 14.51 -0.02 -8.69
CA GLY A 53 13.66 -0.96 -9.44
C GLY A 53 12.38 -0.35 -10.04
N GLU A 54 12.02 0.88 -9.65
CA GLU A 54 10.81 1.59 -10.10
C GLU A 54 9.53 0.76 -9.95
N VAL A 55 9.49 -0.04 -8.88
CA VAL A 55 8.33 -0.85 -8.48
C VAL A 55 7.49 -0.04 -7.49
N GLU A 56 6.18 -0.09 -7.61
CA GLU A 56 5.24 0.69 -6.81
C GLU A 56 4.22 -0.21 -6.13
N LEU A 57 3.94 0.08 -4.88
CA LEU A 57 2.75 -0.41 -4.19
C LEU A 57 1.73 0.71 -4.15
N VAL A 58 0.54 0.45 -4.66
CA VAL A 58 -0.53 1.45 -4.79
C VAL A 58 -1.79 0.92 -4.13
N PHE A 59 -2.25 1.61 -3.10
CA PHE A 59 -3.60 1.45 -2.58
C PHE A 59 -4.55 2.37 -3.33
N ASP A 60 -5.66 1.81 -3.81
CA ASP A 60 -6.84 2.56 -4.17
C ASP A 60 -7.96 2.26 -3.18
N GLY A 61 -8.60 3.31 -2.69
CA GLY A 61 -9.62 3.23 -1.66
C GLY A 61 -10.84 4.09 -1.93
N GLU A 62 -11.97 3.67 -1.34
CA GLU A 62 -13.24 4.37 -1.37
C GLU A 62 -13.94 4.23 -0.01
N GLU A 63 -14.45 5.34 0.53
CA GLU A 63 -15.37 5.31 1.67
C GLU A 63 -16.78 4.98 1.16
N ILE A 64 -17.37 3.92 1.70
CA ILE A 64 -18.66 3.36 1.23
C ILE A 64 -19.83 3.70 2.14
N ASP A 65 -19.55 3.94 3.41
CA ASP A 65 -20.49 4.36 4.45
C ASP A 65 -19.66 5.03 5.55
N ALA A 66 -20.27 5.84 6.41
CA ALA A 66 -19.57 6.61 7.44
C ALA A 66 -18.56 5.75 8.23
N GLY A 67 -17.27 5.93 7.93
CA GLY A 67 -16.17 5.22 8.59
C GLY A 67 -15.87 3.81 8.09
N ASN A 68 -16.53 3.36 7.03
CA ASN A 68 -16.27 2.09 6.36
C ASN A 68 -15.65 2.32 4.99
N PHE A 69 -14.57 1.59 4.73
CA PHE A 69 -13.78 1.75 3.51
C PHE A 69 -13.68 0.42 2.77
N ILE A 70 -13.42 0.51 1.48
CA ILE A 70 -12.88 -0.58 0.68
C ILE A 70 -11.51 -0.13 0.19
N VAL A 71 -10.51 -1.00 0.30
CA VAL A 71 -9.16 -0.74 -0.21
C VAL A 71 -8.64 -1.93 -1.01
N TYR A 72 -7.89 -1.63 -2.06
CA TYR A 72 -7.22 -2.60 -2.92
C TYR A 72 -5.76 -2.22 -3.04
N LEU A 73 -4.86 -3.18 -2.83
CA LEU A 73 -3.43 -3.01 -3.06
C LEU A 73 -3.05 -3.67 -4.38
N ASP A 74 -2.45 -2.88 -5.25
CA ASP A 74 -1.81 -3.32 -6.47
C ASP A 74 -0.30 -3.13 -6.38
N LEU A 75 0.43 -3.95 -7.14
CA LEU A 75 1.85 -3.83 -7.40
C LEU A 75 2.04 -3.45 -8.87
N CYS A 76 2.73 -2.34 -9.11
CA CYS A 76 2.86 -1.73 -10.42
C CYS A 76 4.32 -1.33 -10.71
N THR A 77 4.61 -0.95 -11.94
CA THR A 77 5.80 -0.13 -12.28
C THR A 77 5.43 1.35 -12.24
N SER A 78 6.45 2.21 -12.15
CA SER A 78 6.31 3.68 -12.29
C SER A 78 5.61 4.12 -13.59
N GLY A 79 5.67 3.29 -14.64
CA GLY A 79 4.99 3.49 -15.92
C GLY A 79 3.51 3.08 -15.94
N GLY A 80 2.99 2.56 -14.82
CA GLY A 80 1.60 2.09 -14.69
C GLY A 80 1.35 0.67 -15.20
N GLU A 81 2.41 -0.12 -15.48
CA GLU A 81 2.24 -1.54 -15.78
C GLU A 81 1.90 -2.30 -14.49
N VAL A 82 0.82 -3.05 -14.50
CA VAL A 82 0.38 -3.83 -13.33
C VAL A 82 1.15 -5.16 -13.29
N LEU A 83 1.98 -5.32 -12.27
CA LEU A 83 2.76 -6.54 -11.99
C LEU A 83 1.96 -7.55 -11.17
N GLY A 84 1.09 -7.05 -10.28
CA GLY A 84 0.19 -7.86 -9.46
C GLY A 84 -1.05 -7.05 -9.09
N ARG A 85 -2.24 -7.58 -9.42
CA ARG A 85 -3.52 -6.92 -9.13
C ARG A 85 -4.20 -7.53 -7.93
N GLY A 86 -4.74 -6.69 -7.05
CA GLY A 86 -5.52 -7.07 -5.88
C GLY A 86 -4.72 -7.97 -4.94
N ILE A 87 -3.41 -7.72 -4.81
CA ILE A 87 -2.53 -8.53 -3.96
C ILE A 87 -2.98 -8.47 -2.49
N VAL A 88 -3.70 -7.40 -2.13
CA VAL A 88 -4.54 -7.32 -0.94
C VAL A 88 -5.87 -6.66 -1.29
N SER A 89 -6.95 -7.15 -0.72
CA SER A 89 -8.25 -6.46 -0.69
C SER A 89 -8.81 -6.53 0.72
N ALA A 90 -9.31 -5.40 1.22
CA ALA A 90 -9.92 -5.32 2.53
C ALA A 90 -11.12 -4.37 2.50
N SER A 91 -12.11 -4.63 3.35
CA SER A 91 -13.27 -3.77 3.53
C SER A 91 -13.68 -3.71 5.00
N GLY A 92 -14.16 -2.56 5.44
CA GLY A 92 -14.64 -2.34 6.81
C GLY A 92 -14.04 -1.08 7.41
N SER A 93 -14.07 -1.00 8.73
CA SER A 93 -13.44 0.07 9.50
C SER A 93 -11.92 0.09 9.32
N SER A 94 -11.29 1.23 9.64
CA SER A 94 -9.83 1.36 9.67
C SER A 94 -9.15 0.31 10.55
N ALA A 95 -9.80 -0.11 11.64
CA ALA A 95 -9.32 -1.16 12.54
C ALA A 95 -9.35 -2.55 11.89
N GLU A 96 -10.44 -2.90 11.21
CA GLU A 96 -10.57 -4.19 10.51
C GLU A 96 -9.57 -4.29 9.35
N ILE A 97 -9.44 -3.21 8.56
CA ILE A 97 -8.48 -3.13 7.47
C ILE A 97 -7.05 -3.31 8.00
N ARG A 98 -6.70 -2.66 9.13
CA ARG A 98 -5.38 -2.83 9.77
C ARG A 98 -5.07 -4.30 10.08
N VAL A 99 -6.06 -5.08 10.55
CA VAL A 99 -5.88 -6.51 10.85
C VAL A 99 -5.63 -7.32 9.58
N VAL A 100 -6.37 -7.05 8.51
CA VAL A 100 -6.16 -7.70 7.21
C VAL A 100 -4.76 -7.40 6.67
N LEU A 101 -4.36 -6.14 6.68
CA LEU A 101 -3.02 -5.70 6.24
C LEU A 101 -1.90 -6.37 7.06
N ALA A 102 -2.04 -6.41 8.38
CA ALA A 102 -1.06 -7.09 9.24
C ALA A 102 -0.90 -8.58 8.87
N SER A 103 -2.00 -9.23 8.50
CA SER A 103 -2.02 -10.65 8.11
C SER A 103 -1.46 -10.89 6.71
N SER A 104 -1.56 -9.92 5.80
CA SER A 104 -1.07 -10.02 4.42
C SER A 104 0.40 -9.59 4.25
N ARG A 105 1.00 -8.95 5.26
CA ARG A 105 2.33 -8.33 5.21
C ARG A 105 3.40 -9.21 4.57
N GLU A 106 3.54 -10.46 5.04
CA GLU A 106 4.57 -11.38 4.55
C GLU A 106 4.42 -11.72 3.07
N SER A 107 3.17 -11.92 2.62
CA SER A 107 2.85 -12.21 1.22
C SER A 107 3.19 -11.02 0.32
N VAL A 108 2.84 -9.80 0.75
CA VAL A 108 3.15 -8.57 0.01
C VAL A 108 4.66 -8.38 -0.13
N ILE A 109 5.42 -8.56 0.95
CA ILE A 109 6.89 -8.45 0.90
C ILE A 109 7.48 -9.50 -0.04
N THR A 110 7.03 -10.74 0.07
CA THR A 110 7.53 -11.84 -0.78
C THR A 110 7.31 -11.51 -2.25
N GLN A 111 6.11 -11.05 -2.62
CA GLN A 111 5.81 -10.63 -3.98
C GLN A 111 6.67 -9.44 -4.42
N LEU A 112 6.74 -8.37 -3.62
CA LEU A 112 7.56 -7.19 -3.91
C LEU A 112 9.02 -7.56 -4.19
N LEU A 113 9.61 -8.43 -3.36
CA LEU A 113 11.01 -8.83 -3.50
C LEU A 113 11.28 -9.57 -4.82
N THR A 114 10.32 -10.32 -5.36
CA THR A 114 10.51 -10.99 -6.66
C THR A 114 10.72 -10.01 -7.82
N PHE A 115 10.30 -8.75 -7.67
CA PHE A 115 10.50 -7.71 -8.66
C PHE A 115 11.68 -6.78 -8.34
N LEU A 116 12.05 -6.67 -7.05
CA LEU A 116 13.18 -5.84 -6.62
C LEU A 116 14.56 -6.54 -6.67
N ASP A 117 14.59 -7.87 -6.65
CA ASP A 117 15.84 -8.67 -6.68
C ASP A 117 16.34 -8.97 -8.11
N ASN A 118 15.84 -8.25 -9.12
CA ASN A 118 16.25 -8.38 -10.53
C ASN A 118 17.30 -7.33 -10.93
#